data_AF-A0A0F9HKC0-F1
#
_entry.id   AF-A0A0F9HKC0-F1
#
_cell.length_a   1.000
_cell.length_b   1.000
_cell.length_c   1.000
_cell.angle_alpha   90.00
_cell.angle_beta   90.00
_cell.angle_gamma   90.00
#
_symmetry.space_group_name_H-M   'P 1'
#
loop_
_entity.id
_entity.type
_entity.pdbx_description
1 polymer ?
#
loop_
_entity_poly.entity_id
_entity_poly.type
_entity_poly.pdbx_seq_one_letter_code
_entity_poly.pdbx_strand_id
1 'polypeptide(L)' 'MKKIISFSGKGGVGKSTLLVLMLKYILETKDNLDILVIDADPDANIGDIIGKEINFKGTIGGKMKVLKNKIQ' A
#
# COMPACT_ATOMS: atom_id res chain seq x y z
N MET A 1 3.08 -18.91 5.12
CA MET A 1 1.74 -18.84 4.49
C MET A 1 1.46 -17.40 4.09
N LYS A 2 1.02 -17.13 2.85
CA LYS A 2 0.62 -15.78 2.43
C LYS A 2 -0.78 -15.48 2.97
N LYS A 3 -0.98 -14.27 3.51
CA LYS A 3 -2.29 -13.77 3.96
C LYS A 3 -2.70 -12.61 3.05
N ILE A 4 -3.96 -12.60 2.63
CA ILE A 4 -4.55 -11.52 1.83
C ILE A 4 -5.68 -10.93 2.66
N ILE A 5 -5.66 -9.62 2.86
CA ILE A 5 -6.68 -8.86 3.58
C ILE A 5 -7.18 -7.78 2.63
N SER A 6 -8.49 -7.70 2.44
CA SER A 6 -9.14 -6.73 1.56
C SER A 6 -10.16 -5.92 2.34
N PHE A 7 -10.22 -4.61 2.06
CA PHE A 7 -11.17 -3.68 2.66
C PHE A 7 -12.11 -3.16 1.58
N SER A 8 -13.41 -3.43 1.71
CA SER A 8 -14.44 -3.02 0.76
C SER A 8 -15.60 -2.30 1.48
N GLY A 9 -16.38 -1.53 0.72
CA GLY A 9 -17.47 -0.70 1.25
C GLY A 9 -17.64 0.62 0.52
N LYS A 10 -18.73 1.33 0.80
CA LYS A 10 -19.09 2.61 0.17
C LYS A 10 -17.99 3.69 0.33
N GLY A 11 -18.05 4.75 -0.48
CA GLY A 11 -17.17 5.92 -0.31
C GLY A 11 -17.34 6.56 1.07
N GLY A 12 -16.27 7.05 1.68
CA GLY A 12 -16.31 7.78 2.95
C GLY A 12 -16.52 6.95 4.24
N VAL A 13 -16.68 5.62 4.17
CA VAL A 13 -16.90 4.78 5.38
C VAL A 13 -15.64 4.49 6.20
N GLY A 14 -14.50 5.12 5.89
CA GLY A 14 -13.26 4.98 6.67
C GLY A 14 -12.37 3.77 6.34
N LYS A 15 -12.54 3.14 5.17
CA LYS A 15 -11.75 1.96 4.75
C LYS A 15 -10.24 2.19 4.80
N SER A 16 -9.79 3.29 4.20
CA SER A 16 -8.37 3.64 4.12
C SER A 16 -7.81 3.96 5.51
N THR A 17 -8.60 4.61 6.37
CA THR A 17 -8.24 4.85 7.78
C THR A 17 -8.05 3.55 8.54
N LEU A 18 -8.97 2.59 8.40
CA LEU A 18 -8.86 1.29 9.05
C LEU A 18 -7.64 0.51 8.55
N LEU A 19 -7.36 0.55 7.25
CA LEU A 19 -6.16 -0.06 6.67
C LEU A 19 -4.89 0.50 7.31
N VAL A 20 -4.77 1.82 7.46
CA VAL A 20 -3.58 2.46 8.04
C VAL A 20 -3.42 2.12 9.52
N LEU A 21 -4.51 2.12 10.30
CA LEU A 21 -4.47 1.72 11.71
C LEU A 21 -4.08 0.25 11.88
N MET A 22 -4.60 -0.63 11.02
CA MET A 22 -4.20 -2.04 11.00
C MET A 22 -2.72 -2.18 10.66
N LEU A 23 -2.23 -1.45 9.65
CA LEU A 23 -0.83 -1.48 9.26
C LEU A 23 0.07 -1.05 10.41
N LYS A 24 -0.27 0.05 11.08
CA LYS A 24 0.46 0.55 12.26
C LYS A 24 0.53 -0.53 13.34
N TYR A 25 -0.60 -1.11 13.71
CA TYR A 25 -0.65 -2.17 14.71
C TYR A 25 0.21 -3.38 14.35
N ILE A 26 0.16 -3.83 13.08
CA ILE A 26 0.96 -4.97 12.62
C ILE A 26 2.45 -4.64 12.69
N LEU A 27 2.87 -3.46 12.21
CA LEU A 27 4.26 -3.02 12.21
C LEU A 27 4.82 -2.82 13.64
N GLU A 28 3.97 -2.46 14.61
CA GLU A 28 4.37 -2.30 16.01
C GLU A 28 4.43 -3.61 16.79
N THR A 29 3.73 -4.65 16.34
CA THR A 29 3.58 -5.92 17.10
C THR A 29 4.23 -7.13 16.46
N LYS A 30 4.74 -7.00 15.23
CA LYS A 30 5.33 -8.09 14.45
C LYS A 30 6.60 -7.63 13.76
N ASP A 31 7.65 -8.43 13.89
CA ASP A 31 8.91 -8.24 13.17
C ASP A 31 8.95 -9.07 11.88
N ASN A 32 9.82 -8.67 10.94
CA ASN A 32 10.15 -9.41 9.71
C ASN A 32 8.96 -9.77 8.82
N LEU A 33 8.03 -8.83 8.63
CA LEU A 33 6.91 -8.99 7.70
C LEU A 33 7.17 -8.31 6.36
N ASP A 34 7.03 -9.07 5.28
CA ASP A 34 6.92 -8.54 3.91
C ASP A 34 5.48 -8.11 3.64
N ILE A 35 5.23 -6.80 3.70
CA ILE A 35 3.89 -6.22 3.50
C ILE A 35 3.83 -5.51 2.14
N LEU A 36 2.86 -5.90 1.32
CA LEU A 36 2.47 -5.17 0.11
C LEU A 36 1.11 -4.51 0.34
N VAL A 37 1.07 -3.19 0.25
CA VAL A 37 -0.17 -2.41 0.24
C VAL A 37 -0.53 -2.08 -1.20
N ILE A 38 -1.79 -2.32 -1.56
CA ILE A 38 -2.35 -2.00 -2.87
C ILE A 38 -3.51 -1.04 -2.62
N ASP A 39 -3.38 0.20 -3.08
CA ASP A 39 -4.50 1.12 -3.14
C ASP A 39 -5.21 0.93 -4.48
N ALA A 40 -6.47 0.51 -4.43
CA ALA A 40 -7.31 0.33 -5.60
C ALA A 40 -8.28 1.51 -5.81
N ASP A 41 -8.21 2.53 -4.95
CA ASP A 41 -8.98 3.76 -5.09
C ASP A 41 -8.34 4.64 -6.18
N PRO A 42 -9.08 5.08 -7.21
CA PRO A 42 -8.54 5.95 -8.25
C PRO A 42 -7.97 7.26 -7.72
N ASP A 43 -8.48 7.75 -6.57
CA ASP A 43 -8.00 9.00 -5.94
C ASP A 43 -6.82 8.78 -4.97
N ALA A 44 -6.20 7.59 -4.98
CA ALA A 44 -4.96 7.21 -4.27
C ALA A 44 -4.72 7.94 -2.93
N ASN A 45 -5.44 7.53 -1.89
CA ASN A 45 -5.52 8.27 -0.64
C ASN A 45 -4.47 7.84 0.40
N ILE A 46 -3.81 6.68 0.24
CA ILE A 46 -3.00 6.11 1.32
C ILE A 46 -1.74 6.95 1.63
N GLY A 47 -1.05 7.48 0.63
CA GLY A 47 0.16 8.29 0.83
C GLY A 47 -0.10 9.52 1.72
N ASP A 48 -1.21 10.19 1.45
CA ASP A 48 -1.64 11.36 2.21
C ASP A 48 -2.02 10.99 3.65
N ILE A 49 -2.73 9.88 3.85
CA ILE A 49 -3.14 9.43 5.19
C ILE A 49 -1.92 9.07 6.07
N ILE A 50 -0.86 8.50 5.49
CA ILE A 50 0.37 8.18 6.23
C ILE A 50 1.34 9.38 6.34
N GLY A 51 1.00 10.53 5.76
CA GLY A 51 1.84 11.72 5.74
C GLY A 51 3.18 11.51 5.04
N LYS A 52 3.25 10.59 4.06
CA LYS A 52 4.47 10.33 3.29
C LYS A 52 4.21 10.47 1.80
N GLU A 53 5.11 11.18 1.15
CA GLU A 53 5.15 11.22 -0.31
C GLU A 53 5.60 9.86 -0.86
N ILE A 54 4.69 9.16 -1.57
CA ILE A 54 5.00 7.90 -2.22
C ILE A 54 5.59 8.19 -3.60
N ASN A 55 6.91 8.09 -3.73
CA ASN A 55 7.57 8.24 -5.02
C ASN A 55 7.24 7.06 -5.94
N PHE A 56 6.85 7.34 -7.19
CA PHE A 56 6.56 6.30 -8.19
C PHE A 56 7.67 5.27 -8.33
N LYS A 57 8.96 5.67 -8.30
CA LYS A 57 10.11 4.75 -8.38
C LYS A 57 10.18 3.75 -7.21
N GLY A 58 9.58 4.10 -6.06
CA GLY A 58 9.49 3.25 -4.88
C GLY A 58 8.39 2.19 -4.97
N THR A 59 7.42 2.36 -5.87
CA THR A 59 6.32 1.41 -6.08
C THR A 59 6.75 0.19 -6.91
N ILE A 60 5.96 -0.88 -6.85
CA ILE A 60 6.15 -2.04 -7.74
C ILE A 60 6.06 -1.60 -9.22
N GLY A 61 5.09 -0.74 -9.57
CA GLY A 61 4.95 -0.24 -10.94
C GLY A 61 6.19 0.49 -11.44
N GLY A 62 6.79 1.36 -10.60
CA GLY A 62 8.03 2.06 -10.93
C GLY A 62 9.22 1.12 -11.10
N LYS A 63 9.40 0.17 -10.18
CA LYS A 63 10.47 -0.84 -10.29
C LYS A 63 10.32 -1.70 -11.54
N MET A 64 9.10 -2.12 -11.88
CA MET A 64 8.80 -2.88 -13.10
C MET A 64 9.11 -2.08 -14.37
N LYS A 65 8.81 -0.77 -14.39
CA LYS A 65 9.17 0.12 -15.51
C LYS A 65 10.69 0.21 -15.70
N VAL A 66 11.46 0.33 -14.61
CA VAL A 66 12.93 0.32 -14.67
C VAL A 66 13.45 -1.00 -15.23
N LEU A 67 12.88 -2.13 -14.80
CA LEU A 67 13.27 -3.45 -15.30
C LEU A 67 12.97 -3.58 -16.79
N LYS A 68 11.78 -3.16 -17.23
CA LYS A 68 11.39 -3.18 -18.66
C LYS A 68 12.39 -2.42 -19.53
N ASN A 69 12.85 -1.26 -19.10
CA ASN A 69 13.82 -0.47 -19.85
C ASN A 69 15.23 -1.08 -19.91
N LYS A 70 15.57 -2.05 -19.05
CA LYS A 70 16.88 -2.73 -19.06
C LYS A 70 16.91 -3.96 -19.97
N ILE A 71 15.74 -4.51 -20.30
CA ILE A 71 15.59 -5.73 -21.11
C ILE A 71 15.19 -5.43 -22.56
N GLN A 72 14.87 -4.18 -22.86
CA GLN A 72 14.63 -3.66 -24.21
C GLN A 72 15.88 -2.90 -24.67
#